data_AF-S8EUE0-F1
#
_entry.id   AF-S8EUE0-F1
#
_cell.length_a   1.000
_cell.length_b   1.000
_cell.length_c   1.000
_cell.angle_alpha   90.00
_cell.angle_beta   90.00
_cell.angle_gamma   90.00
#
_symmetry.space_group_name_H-M   'P 1'
#
loop_
_entity.id
_entity.type
_entity.pdbx_description
1 polymer ?
#
loop_
_entity_poly.entity_id
_entity_poly.type
_entity_poly.pdbx_seq_one_letter_code
_entity_poly.pdbx_strand_id
1 'polypeptide(L)'
;MVPALTLSNATLPFAAADFHAFVSTVLSFTATQDWLKLFVVGSLLEMLRRYLSSFWTAIMRTFWITANFDSHTEVYQWVFFWLSRQPVWKNARDVDVSTITYDTTYTLWYKGRYVVVTRIEKAEYRWQSREFLQLRILSSNQSLLRGLVNEAREAYKAAEKDVVSIYTPDSCSAAYWTLMTSRPKRPLDSIILDPGVKEMLVRDARDFLGSWTWYAERGIPFRRGYLLYGAPGSGKTSMIQSIAGEG
;
A
#
# COMPACT_ATOMS: atom_id res chain seq x y z
N MET A 1 -4.15 -49.64 -26.21
CA MET A 1 -3.76 -49.09 -27.52
C MET A 1 -4.58 -47.83 -27.74
N VAL A 2 -4.05 -46.68 -27.32
CA VAL A 2 -4.65 -45.34 -27.50
C VAL A 2 -3.47 -44.40 -27.77
N PRO A 3 -3.39 -43.68 -28.90
CA PRO A 3 -2.24 -42.85 -29.22
C PRO A 3 -2.38 -41.45 -28.61
N ALA A 4 -1.22 -40.88 -28.29
CA ALA A 4 -1.03 -39.59 -27.63
C ALA A 4 -1.38 -38.40 -28.54
N LEU A 5 -2.05 -37.39 -27.96
CA LEU A 5 -2.30 -36.09 -28.57
C LEU A 5 -1.03 -35.25 -28.51
N THR A 6 -0.40 -35.02 -29.66
CA THR A 6 0.66 -34.01 -29.83
C THR A 6 0.04 -32.63 -29.98
N LEU A 7 0.33 -31.73 -29.03
CA LEU A 7 -0.04 -30.32 -29.08
C LEU A 7 0.66 -29.65 -30.28
N SER A 8 -0.16 -29.13 -31.20
CA SER A 8 0.25 -28.29 -32.32
C SER A 8 0.97 -27.04 -31.81
N ASN A 9 2.27 -26.97 -32.09
CA ASN A 9 3.12 -25.81 -31.81
C ASN A 9 2.66 -24.65 -32.71
N ALA A 10 2.09 -23.60 -32.11
CA ALA A 10 1.65 -22.41 -32.81
C ALA A 10 2.86 -21.69 -33.42
N THR A 11 2.96 -21.73 -34.74
CA THR A 11 3.92 -21.00 -35.56
C THR A 11 3.75 -19.49 -35.38
N LEU A 12 4.74 -18.81 -34.82
CA LEU A 12 4.95 -17.38 -35.04
C LEU A 12 5.47 -17.21 -36.48
N PRO A 13 4.80 -16.48 -37.39
CA PRO A 13 5.26 -16.38 -38.78
C PRO A 13 6.13 -15.13 -38.93
N PHE A 14 7.41 -15.21 -38.56
CA PHE A 14 8.46 -14.39 -39.18
C PHE A 14 9.83 -14.92 -38.76
N ALA A 15 10.44 -15.77 -39.59
CA ALA A 15 11.79 -16.24 -39.33
C ALA A 15 12.78 -15.11 -39.66
N ALA A 16 13.84 -14.95 -38.86
CA ALA A 16 14.90 -13.97 -39.12
C ALA A 16 15.54 -14.11 -40.53
N ALA A 17 15.43 -15.29 -41.14
CA ALA A 17 15.85 -15.58 -42.50
C ALA A 17 15.02 -14.82 -43.57
N ASP A 18 13.70 -14.68 -43.37
CA ASP A 18 12.81 -13.99 -44.30
C ASP A 18 13.07 -12.47 -44.28
N PHE A 19 13.41 -11.95 -43.10
CA PHE A 19 13.81 -10.56 -42.94
C PHE A 19 15.14 -10.26 -43.65
N HIS A 20 16.14 -11.12 -43.48
CA HIS A 20 17.44 -10.96 -44.12
C HIS A 20 17.32 -11.01 -45.66
N ALA A 21 16.53 -11.94 -46.20
CA ALA A 21 16.26 -12.06 -47.63
C ALA A 21 15.53 -10.83 -48.19
N PHE A 22 14.58 -10.28 -47.45
CA PHE A 22 13.89 -9.04 -47.83
C PHE A 22 14.84 -7.84 -47.85
N VAL A 23 15.64 -7.66 -46.79
CA VAL A 23 16.62 -6.56 -46.69
C VAL A 23 17.67 -6.66 -47.79
N SER A 24 18.20 -7.84 -48.07
CA SER A 24 19.18 -8.02 -49.15
C SER A 24 18.59 -7.74 -50.53
N THR A 25 17.33 -8.13 -50.76
CA THR A 25 16.63 -7.87 -52.04
C THR A 25 16.41 -6.37 -52.26
N VAL A 26 15.98 -5.66 -51.22
CA VAL A 26 15.76 -4.20 -51.28
C VAL A 26 17.08 -3.43 -51.43
N LEU A 27 18.16 -3.87 -50.80
CA LEU A 27 19.49 -3.25 -50.92
C LEU A 27 20.19 -3.55 -52.26
N SER A 28 19.82 -4.65 -52.93
CA SER A 28 20.44 -5.07 -54.21
C SER A 28 19.91 -4.33 -55.44
N PHE A 29 18.80 -3.60 -55.31
CA PHE A 29 18.19 -2.89 -56.45
C PHE A 29 18.91 -1.57 -56.72
N THR A 30 19.75 -1.54 -57.75
CA THR A 30 20.56 -0.37 -58.15
C THR A 30 19.76 0.73 -58.85
N ALA A 31 18.47 0.50 -59.14
CA ALA A 31 17.63 1.39 -59.95
C ALA A 31 16.49 2.10 -59.18
N THR A 32 16.32 1.87 -57.87
CA THR A 32 15.35 2.61 -57.06
C THR A 32 16.04 3.71 -56.25
N GLN A 33 15.41 4.88 -56.29
CA GLN A 33 15.88 6.17 -55.82
C GLN A 33 16.41 6.09 -54.37
N ASP A 34 17.60 6.66 -54.11
CA ASP A 34 18.32 6.54 -52.82
C ASP A 34 17.51 6.96 -51.58
N TRP A 35 16.43 7.73 -51.75
CA TRP A 35 15.50 8.05 -50.65
C TRP A 35 14.75 6.82 -50.11
N LEU A 36 14.49 5.79 -50.93
CA LEU A 36 13.87 4.54 -50.49
C LEU A 36 14.81 3.73 -49.58
N LYS A 37 16.12 3.72 -49.89
CA LYS A 37 17.14 3.08 -49.04
C LYS A 37 17.20 3.74 -47.68
N LEU A 38 17.17 5.09 -47.63
CA LEU A 38 17.12 5.84 -46.38
C LEU A 38 15.84 5.55 -45.58
N PHE A 39 14.70 5.42 -46.26
CA PHE A 39 13.43 5.08 -45.60
C PHE A 39 13.46 3.68 -44.96
N VAL A 40 14.04 2.69 -45.66
CA VAL A 40 14.17 1.30 -45.16
C VAL A 40 15.15 1.23 -43.99
N VAL A 41 16.28 1.93 -44.08
CA VAL A 41 17.25 2.00 -42.97
C VAL A 41 16.63 2.71 -41.77
N GLY A 42 15.89 3.80 -41.99
CA GLY A 42 15.18 4.53 -40.94
C GLY A 42 14.10 3.69 -40.26
N SER A 43 13.31 2.94 -41.02
CA SER A 43 12.26 2.07 -40.46
C SER A 43 12.85 0.90 -39.67
N LEU A 44 13.95 0.31 -40.14
CA LEU A 44 14.66 -0.74 -39.41
C LEU A 44 15.28 -0.22 -38.12
N LEU A 45 15.90 0.96 -38.15
CA LEU A 45 16.46 1.59 -36.96
C LEU A 45 15.38 1.88 -35.91
N GLU A 46 14.24 2.40 -36.32
CA GLU A 46 13.11 2.68 -35.42
C GLU A 46 12.49 1.39 -34.88
N MET A 47 12.41 0.33 -35.70
CA MET A 47 11.96 -0.99 -35.26
C MET A 47 12.90 -1.60 -34.21
N LEU A 48 14.22 -1.50 -34.44
CA LEU A 48 15.24 -1.96 -33.49
C LEU A 48 15.19 -1.15 -32.18
N ARG A 49 15.08 0.17 -32.26
CA ARG A 49 14.96 1.04 -31.08
C ARG A 49 13.75 0.66 -30.23
N ARG A 50 12.59 0.42 -30.87
CA ARG A 50 11.36 -0.02 -30.19
C ARG A 50 11.51 -1.41 -29.58
N TYR A 51 12.14 -2.34 -30.29
CA TYR A 51 12.39 -3.69 -29.79
C TYR A 51 13.32 -3.67 -28.56
N LEU A 52 14.44 -2.95 -28.64
CA LEU A 52 15.38 -2.79 -27.53
C LEU A 52 14.73 -2.11 -26.32
N SER A 53 13.93 -1.05 -26.53
CA SER A 53 13.19 -0.39 -25.45
C SER A 53 12.18 -1.32 -24.79
N SER A 54 11.43 -2.10 -25.60
CA SER A 54 10.45 -3.07 -25.10
C SER A 54 11.14 -4.22 -24.34
N PHE A 55 12.26 -4.71 -24.87
CA PHE A 55 13.07 -5.74 -24.23
C PHE A 55 13.66 -5.25 -22.90
N TRP A 56 14.26 -4.05 -22.89
CA TRP A 56 14.80 -3.44 -21.69
C TRP A 56 13.73 -3.24 -20.61
N THR A 57 12.56 -2.72 -20.99
CA THR A 57 11.45 -2.54 -20.04
C THR A 57 10.90 -3.86 -19.52
N ALA A 58 10.85 -4.92 -20.34
CA ALA A 58 10.45 -6.25 -19.91
C ALA A 58 11.45 -6.84 -18.88
N ILE A 59 12.75 -6.76 -19.16
CA ILE A 59 13.80 -7.18 -18.23
C ILE A 59 13.68 -6.42 -16.91
N MET A 60 13.58 -5.09 -16.98
CA MET A 60 13.46 -4.27 -15.78
C MET A 60 12.21 -4.66 -14.97
N ARG A 61 11.05 -4.88 -15.61
CA ARG A 61 9.83 -5.30 -14.89
C ARG A 61 10.01 -6.60 -14.10
N THR A 62 10.84 -7.54 -14.54
CA THR A 62 11.10 -8.80 -13.82
C THR A 62 11.93 -8.62 -12.54
N PHE A 63 12.77 -7.59 -12.48
CA PHE A 63 13.64 -7.34 -11.32
C PHE A 63 13.00 -6.48 -10.23
N TRP A 64 11.94 -5.73 -10.55
CA TRP A 64 11.30 -4.81 -9.62
C TRP A 64 9.95 -5.35 -9.12
N ILE A 65 9.86 -5.63 -7.83
CA ILE A 65 8.56 -5.85 -7.17
C ILE A 65 7.95 -4.48 -6.89
N THR A 66 6.76 -4.23 -7.44
CA THR A 66 6.00 -2.99 -7.22
C THR A 66 4.76 -3.28 -6.39
N ALA A 67 4.59 -2.58 -5.28
CA ALA A 67 3.40 -2.61 -4.43
C ALA A 67 2.82 -1.20 -4.36
N ASN A 68 1.49 -1.08 -4.51
CA ASN A 68 0.79 0.19 -4.37
C ASN A 68 -0.13 0.09 -3.15
N PHE A 69 0.00 1.03 -2.23
CA PHE A 69 -0.82 1.11 -1.02
C PHE A 69 -1.71 2.35 -1.11
N ASP A 70 -3.01 2.15 -0.95
CA ASP A 70 -4.02 3.22 -0.98
C ASP A 70 -4.09 3.91 0.39
N SER A 71 -4.13 5.24 0.41
CA SER A 71 -4.18 6.06 1.64
C SER A 71 -5.33 5.74 2.59
N HIS A 72 -6.44 5.18 2.07
CA HIS A 72 -7.59 4.76 2.89
C HIS A 72 -7.39 3.40 3.58
N THR A 73 -6.28 2.71 3.33
CA THR A 73 -5.99 1.40 3.93
C THR A 73 -5.09 1.53 5.16
N GLU A 74 -5.31 0.66 6.16
CA GLU A 74 -4.45 0.60 7.36
C GLU A 74 -2.98 0.29 7.00
N VAL A 75 -2.78 -0.49 5.93
CA VAL A 75 -1.44 -0.86 5.45
C VAL A 75 -0.63 0.38 5.04
N TYR A 76 -1.27 1.37 4.43
CA TYR A 76 -0.62 2.65 4.13
C TYR A 76 -0.09 3.31 5.40
N GLN A 77 -0.90 3.38 6.45
CA GLN A 77 -0.51 3.98 7.72
C GLN A 77 0.66 3.21 8.37
N TRP A 78 0.63 1.88 8.36
CA TRP A 78 1.72 1.07 8.91
C TRP A 78 3.04 1.31 8.17
N VAL A 79 3.00 1.25 6.83
CA VAL A 79 4.19 1.43 6.00
C VAL A 79 4.72 2.86 6.11
N PHE A 80 3.84 3.86 6.09
CA PHE A 80 4.21 5.27 6.26
C PHE A 80 4.85 5.52 7.63
N PHE A 81 4.29 4.95 8.71
CA PHE A 81 4.85 5.02 10.05
C PHE A 81 6.22 4.34 10.15
N TRP A 82 6.39 3.19 9.51
CA TRP A 82 7.69 2.52 9.46
C TRP A 82 8.72 3.33 8.65
N LEU A 83 8.30 3.96 7.55
CA LEU A 83 9.16 4.82 6.72
C LEU A 83 9.64 6.06 7.49
N SER A 84 8.77 6.71 8.25
CA SER A 84 9.13 7.91 9.03
C SER A 84 10.20 7.64 10.10
N ARG A 85 10.35 6.38 10.54
CA ARG A 85 11.40 5.96 11.47
C ARG A 85 12.75 5.70 10.79
N GLN A 86 12.79 5.58 9.46
CA GLN A 86 14.03 5.25 8.74
C GLN A 86 15.03 6.42 8.80
N PRO A 87 16.34 6.14 8.92
CA PRO A 87 17.37 7.18 9.02
C PRO A 87 17.46 8.06 7.76
N VAL A 88 17.06 7.52 6.60
CA VAL A 88 16.99 8.27 5.33
C VAL A 88 16.06 9.48 5.44
N TRP A 89 14.95 9.36 6.17
CA TRP A 89 14.00 10.44 6.39
C TRP A 89 14.52 11.50 7.37
N LYS A 90 15.46 11.15 8.26
CA LYS A 90 16.11 12.10 9.18
C LYS A 90 17.19 12.95 8.49
N ASN A 91 17.82 12.40 7.45
CA ASN A 91 18.91 13.04 6.70
C ASN A 91 18.44 13.62 5.35
N ALA A 92 17.13 13.65 5.10
CA ALA A 92 16.57 14.27 3.90
C ALA A 92 16.96 15.76 3.90
N ARG A 93 17.73 16.18 2.89
CA ARG A 93 18.20 17.56 2.75
C ARG A 93 17.14 18.51 2.20
N ASP A 94 16.12 17.94 1.57
CA ASP A 94 14.95 18.64 1.06
C ASP A 94 13.73 18.00 1.72
N VAL A 95 13.32 18.58 2.85
CA VAL A 95 12.10 18.19 3.56
C VAL A 95 11.10 19.28 3.26
N ASP A 96 10.29 19.03 2.24
CA ASP A 96 9.22 19.95 1.88
C ASP A 96 8.11 19.76 2.92
N VAL A 97 8.07 20.66 3.92
CA VAL A 97 7.07 20.67 5.00
C VAL A 97 5.78 21.29 4.46
N SER A 98 5.24 20.69 3.41
CA SER A 98 3.91 20.99 2.95
C SER A 98 3.13 19.69 2.80
N THR A 99 1.89 19.70 3.25
CA THR A 99 0.98 18.56 3.21
C THR A 99 0.65 18.10 1.78
N ILE A 100 1.24 18.73 0.75
CA ILE A 100 0.76 18.75 -0.65
C ILE A 100 1.91 18.70 -1.69
N THR A 101 3.11 18.19 -1.36
CA THR A 101 4.10 17.90 -2.42
C THR A 101 3.90 16.49 -2.96
N TYR A 102 3.12 16.38 -4.04
CA TYR A 102 2.91 15.15 -4.80
C TYR A 102 4.09 14.87 -5.73
N ASP A 103 4.43 13.60 -5.95
CA ASP A 103 5.54 13.11 -6.79
C ASP A 103 6.96 13.17 -6.16
N THR A 104 7.05 13.19 -4.83
CA THR A 104 8.35 12.99 -4.15
C THR A 104 8.75 11.51 -4.19
N THR A 105 9.93 11.25 -4.76
CA THR A 105 10.54 9.92 -4.83
C THR A 105 11.69 9.81 -3.83
N TYR A 106 11.53 8.93 -2.86
CA TYR A 106 12.51 8.61 -1.83
C TYR A 106 13.20 7.29 -2.15
N THR A 107 14.47 7.17 -1.78
CA THR A 107 15.26 5.97 -2.03
C THR A 107 15.89 5.51 -0.72
N LEU A 108 15.77 4.23 -0.40
CA LEU A 108 16.28 3.65 0.84
C LEU A 108 16.81 2.24 0.63
N TRP A 109 17.60 1.79 1.59
CA TRP A 109 18.13 0.42 1.62
C TRP A 109 17.40 -0.39 2.68
N TYR A 110 16.88 -1.56 2.32
CA TYR A 110 16.23 -2.49 3.23
C TYR A 110 16.82 -3.90 3.06
N LYS A 111 17.42 -4.45 4.13
CA LYS A 111 18.05 -5.78 4.15
C LYS A 111 18.98 -6.03 2.94
N GLY A 112 19.79 -5.02 2.58
CA GLY A 112 20.74 -5.08 1.47
C GLY A 112 20.11 -4.96 0.08
N ARG A 113 18.83 -4.61 -0.03
CA ARG A 113 18.14 -4.38 -1.32
C ARG A 113 17.71 -2.93 -1.44
N TYR A 114 17.72 -2.45 -2.68
CA TYR A 114 17.34 -1.10 -3.00
C TYR A 114 15.81 -0.97 -3.07
N VAL A 115 15.27 0.02 -2.37
CA VAL A 115 13.84 0.31 -2.30
C VAL A 115 13.61 1.75 -2.72
N VAL A 116 12.71 1.95 -3.65
CA VAL A 116 12.24 3.26 -4.10
C VAL A 116 10.81 3.41 -3.62
N VAL A 117 10.51 4.53 -2.98
CA VAL A 117 9.19 4.87 -2.47
C VAL A 117 8.75 6.16 -3.14
N THR A 118 7.62 6.12 -3.83
CA THR A 118 7.07 7.28 -4.53
C THR A 118 5.66 7.52 -4.02
N ARG A 119 5.36 8.76 -3.62
CA ARG A 119 3.99 9.17 -3.29
C ARG A 119 3.33 9.70 -4.56
N ILE A 120 2.31 9.00 -5.04
CA ILE A 120 1.59 9.28 -6.28
C ILE A 120 0.19 9.73 -5.90
N GLU A 121 -0.25 10.87 -6.42
CA GLU A 121 -1.65 11.28 -6.35
C GLU A 121 -2.33 10.94 -7.68
N LYS A 122 -3.51 10.33 -7.64
CA LYS A 122 -4.34 10.10 -8.81
C LYS A 122 -5.65 10.84 -8.64
N ALA A 123 -5.91 11.79 -9.54
CA ALA A 123 -7.23 12.39 -9.65
C ALA A 123 -8.23 11.31 -10.11
N GLU A 124 -9.19 10.98 -9.25
CA GLU A 124 -10.24 10.01 -9.58
C GLU A 124 -11.49 10.74 -10.11
N TYR A 125 -11.88 11.83 -9.44
CA TYR A 125 -12.98 12.72 -9.85
C TYR A 125 -12.58 14.19 -9.74
N ARG A 126 -13.38 15.07 -10.34
CA ARG A 126 -13.10 16.52 -10.50
C ARG A 126 -12.74 17.28 -9.21
N TRP A 127 -13.06 16.70 -8.04
CA TRP A 127 -12.81 17.29 -6.71
C TRP A 127 -12.30 16.26 -5.69
N GLN A 128 -11.93 15.05 -6.13
CA GLN A 128 -11.41 13.99 -5.25
C GLN A 128 -10.15 13.40 -5.88
N SER A 129 -9.05 13.55 -5.17
CA SER A 129 -7.80 12.86 -5.45
C SER A 129 -7.61 11.73 -4.44
N ARG A 130 -7.02 10.63 -4.91
CA ARG A 130 -6.57 9.53 -4.06
C ARG A 130 -5.07 9.48 -4.03
N GLU A 131 -4.53 9.29 -2.84
CA GLU A 131 -3.10 9.15 -2.64
C GLU A 131 -2.72 7.67 -2.61
N PHE A 132 -1.63 7.37 -3.30
CA PHE A 132 -1.03 6.05 -3.36
C PHE A 132 0.44 6.13 -2.96
N LEU A 133 0.84 5.28 -2.03
CA LEU A 133 2.24 5.02 -1.76
C LEU A 133 2.70 3.85 -2.64
N GLN A 134 3.52 4.15 -3.65
CA GLN A 134 4.13 3.13 -4.49
C GLN A 134 5.50 2.76 -3.93
N LEU A 135 5.69 1.48 -3.63
CA LEU A 135 6.94 0.92 -3.14
C LEU A 135 7.50 -0.06 -4.17
N ARG A 136 8.72 0.21 -4.64
CA ARG A 136 9.43 -0.58 -5.66
C ARG A 136 10.71 -1.15 -5.05
N ILE A 137 10.79 -2.47 -4.91
CA ILE A 137 11.96 -3.17 -4.37
C ILE A 137 12.69 -3.87 -5.51
N LEU A 138 14.00 -3.67 -5.61
CA LEU A 138 14.86 -4.44 -6.51
C LEU A 138 15.09 -5.85 -5.93
N SER A 139 14.21 -6.77 -6.32
CA SER A 139 14.15 -8.13 -5.79
C SER A 139 13.21 -8.98 -6.62
N SER A 140 13.55 -10.23 -6.89
CA SER A 140 12.62 -11.21 -7.48
C SER A 140 11.84 -12.00 -6.42
N ASN A 141 12.20 -11.88 -5.13
CA ASN A 141 11.54 -12.62 -4.05
C ASN A 141 10.47 -11.77 -3.35
N GLN A 142 9.20 -12.19 -3.48
CA GLN A 142 8.05 -11.54 -2.84
C GLN A 142 8.07 -11.64 -1.31
N SER A 143 8.80 -12.60 -0.74
CA SER A 143 8.90 -12.78 0.72
C SER A 143 9.41 -11.53 1.43
N LEU A 144 10.27 -10.74 0.79
CA LEU A 144 10.77 -9.50 1.37
C LEU A 144 9.69 -8.44 1.52
N LEU A 145 8.81 -8.28 0.53
CA LEU A 145 7.71 -7.32 0.64
C LEU A 145 6.79 -7.70 1.81
N ARG A 146 6.47 -8.99 1.93
CA ARG A 146 5.67 -9.50 3.06
C ARG A 146 6.37 -9.27 4.40
N GLY A 147 7.68 -9.53 4.46
CA GLY A 147 8.50 -9.27 5.64
C GLY A 147 8.50 -7.79 6.04
N LEU A 148 8.64 -6.88 5.07
CA LEU A 148 8.59 -5.43 5.28
C LEU A 148 7.23 -5.00 5.82
N VAL A 149 6.14 -5.45 5.20
CA VAL A 149 4.78 -5.09 5.66
C VAL A 149 4.50 -5.65 7.05
N ASN A 150 4.97 -6.87 7.36
CA ASN A 150 4.82 -7.45 8.70
C ASN A 150 5.62 -6.68 9.75
N GLU A 151 6.86 -6.30 9.44
CA GLU A 151 7.71 -5.48 10.30
C GLU A 151 7.08 -4.09 10.54
N ALA A 152 6.53 -3.47 9.50
CA ALA A 152 5.82 -2.21 9.60
C ALA A 152 4.57 -2.33 10.49
N ARG A 153 3.79 -3.40 10.31
CA ARG A 153 2.63 -3.71 11.15
C ARG A 153 3.02 -3.91 12.61
N GLU A 154 4.09 -4.64 12.88
CA GLU A 154 4.58 -4.88 14.25
C GLU A 154 5.08 -3.59 14.89
N ALA A 155 5.85 -2.79 14.16
CA ALA A 155 6.31 -1.48 14.63
C ALA A 155 5.15 -0.53 14.94
N TYR A 156 4.11 -0.54 14.09
CA TYR A 156 2.90 0.25 14.29
C TYR A 156 2.13 -0.22 15.53
N LYS A 157 1.84 -1.52 15.64
CA LYS A 157 1.16 -2.11 16.81
C LYS A 157 1.91 -1.86 18.12
N ALA A 158 3.24 -1.91 18.08
CA ALA A 158 4.06 -1.60 19.25
C ALA A 158 3.92 -0.14 19.70
N ALA A 159 3.72 0.79 18.77
CA ALA A 159 3.48 2.20 19.07
C ALA A 159 2.02 2.48 19.49
N GLU A 160 1.06 1.80 18.88
CA GLU A 160 -0.37 1.90 19.21
C GLU A 160 -0.69 1.33 20.59
N LYS A 161 0.13 0.41 21.10
CA LYS A 161 -0.05 -0.16 22.45
C LYS A 161 -0.14 0.89 23.55
N ASP A 162 0.42 2.09 23.38
CA ASP A 162 0.43 3.16 24.38
C ASP A 162 -0.50 4.35 24.03
N VAL A 163 -1.20 4.30 22.89
CA VAL A 163 -1.94 5.45 22.36
C VAL A 163 -3.36 5.06 21.95
N VAL A 164 -4.32 5.92 22.25
CA VAL A 164 -5.72 5.82 21.79
C VAL A 164 -5.95 6.82 20.66
N SER A 165 -6.31 6.31 19.49
CA SER A 165 -6.64 7.09 18.30
C SER A 165 -8.11 7.53 18.32
N ILE A 166 -8.35 8.84 18.16
CA ILE A 166 -9.70 9.42 18.13
C ILE A 166 -10.07 9.73 16.68
N TYR A 167 -11.12 9.08 16.19
CA TYR A 167 -11.64 9.27 14.86
C TYR A 167 -12.89 10.16 14.89
N THR A 168 -12.97 11.08 13.94
CA THR A 168 -14.14 11.93 13.72
C THR A 168 -14.63 11.76 12.29
N PRO A 169 -15.94 11.87 12.04
CA PRO A 169 -16.45 11.88 10.67
C PRO A 169 -15.81 13.03 9.89
N ASP A 170 -15.41 12.76 8.65
CA ASP A 170 -14.82 13.78 7.78
C ASP A 170 -15.85 14.89 7.50
N SER A 171 -15.40 16.14 7.59
CA SER A 171 -16.26 17.32 7.42
C SER A 171 -16.78 17.46 5.99
N CYS A 172 -16.02 16.95 5.02
CA CYS A 172 -16.40 16.98 3.60
C CYS A 172 -17.22 15.76 3.19
N SER A 173 -17.09 14.63 3.89
CA SER A 173 -17.77 13.40 3.55
C SER A 173 -18.17 12.60 4.81
N ALA A 174 -19.46 12.64 5.16
CA ALA A 174 -19.99 11.88 6.30
C ALA A 174 -19.86 10.35 6.15
N ALA A 175 -19.38 9.87 5.00
CA ALA A 175 -19.15 8.45 4.73
C ALA A 175 -17.83 7.92 5.30
N TYR A 176 -16.86 8.79 5.62
CA TYR A 176 -15.52 8.35 6.02
C TYR A 176 -15.13 8.89 7.40
N TRP A 177 -14.38 8.08 8.13
CA TRP A 177 -13.82 8.45 9.43
C TRP A 177 -12.36 8.87 9.26
N THR A 178 -12.00 10.03 9.78
CA THR A 178 -10.64 10.58 9.73
C THR A 178 -10.03 10.59 11.12
N LEU A 179 -8.75 10.22 11.22
CA LEU A 179 -8.00 10.32 12.47
C LEU A 179 -7.79 11.79 12.84
N MET A 180 -8.39 12.25 13.94
CA MET A 180 -8.31 13.65 14.35
C MET A 180 -7.12 13.90 15.27
N THR A 181 -6.92 13.02 16.26
CA THR A 181 -5.85 13.15 17.24
C THR A 181 -5.60 11.81 17.93
N SER A 182 -4.42 11.69 18.51
CA SER A 182 -4.01 10.50 19.26
C SER A 182 -3.65 10.94 20.68
N ARG A 183 -4.18 10.24 21.69
CA ARG A 183 -3.97 10.55 23.11
C ARG A 183 -3.24 9.39 23.79
N PRO A 184 -2.30 9.65 24.72
CA PRO A 184 -1.67 8.58 25.48
C PRO A 184 -2.75 7.83 26.27
N LYS A 185 -2.58 6.51 26.41
CA LYS A 185 -3.47 5.67 27.19
C LYS A 185 -3.47 6.14 28.64
N ARG A 186 -4.66 6.39 29.17
CA ARG A 186 -4.83 6.74 30.57
C ARG A 186 -5.04 5.45 31.36
N PRO A 187 -4.19 5.13 32.36
CA PRO A 187 -4.39 3.92 33.16
C PRO A 187 -5.70 4.05 33.92
N LEU A 188 -6.48 2.96 33.96
CA LEU A 188 -7.76 2.93 34.67
C LEU A 188 -7.64 3.25 36.16
N ASP A 189 -6.46 3.06 36.75
CA ASP A 189 -6.19 3.35 38.16
C ASP A 189 -6.11 4.85 38.46
N SER A 190 -5.88 5.68 37.43
CA SER A 190 -5.91 7.14 37.56
C SER A 190 -7.32 7.72 37.66
N ILE A 191 -8.36 6.89 37.59
CA ILE A 191 -9.75 7.31 37.67
C ILE A 191 -10.33 6.77 38.97
N ILE A 192 -10.72 7.70 39.83
CA ILE A 192 -11.34 7.43 41.12
C ILE A 192 -12.86 7.46 40.91
N LEU A 193 -13.50 6.31 41.09
CA LEU A 193 -14.95 6.12 41.07
C LEU A 193 -15.37 5.37 42.33
N ASP A 194 -16.68 5.25 42.54
CA ASP A 194 -17.20 4.43 43.63
C ASP A 194 -16.67 2.98 43.51
N PRO A 195 -16.25 2.38 44.64
CA PRO A 195 -15.64 1.06 44.64
C PRO A 195 -16.61 0.02 44.03
N GLY A 196 -16.10 -0.79 43.10
CA GLY A 196 -16.86 -1.86 42.43
C GLY A 196 -17.48 -1.48 41.09
N VAL A 197 -17.75 -0.19 40.83
CA VAL A 197 -18.37 0.24 39.55
C VAL A 197 -17.41 0.04 38.38
N LYS A 198 -16.13 0.38 38.58
CA LYS A 198 -15.07 0.19 37.59
C LYS A 198 -14.88 -1.30 37.27
N GLU A 199 -14.77 -2.12 38.30
CA GLU A 199 -14.53 -3.57 38.17
C GLU A 199 -15.71 -4.26 37.48
N MET A 200 -16.93 -3.88 37.83
CA MET A 200 -18.15 -4.38 37.19
C MET A 200 -18.18 -4.06 35.70
N LEU A 201 -17.87 -2.81 35.31
CA LEU A 201 -17.93 -2.39 33.91
C LEU A 201 -16.84 -3.06 33.06
N VAL A 202 -15.61 -3.14 33.57
CA VAL A 202 -14.50 -3.81 32.89
C VAL A 202 -14.78 -5.30 32.74
N ARG A 203 -15.34 -5.96 33.77
CA ARG A 203 -15.72 -7.38 33.70
C ARG A 203 -16.79 -7.62 32.65
N ASP A 204 -17.88 -6.85 32.67
CA ASP A 204 -18.96 -6.96 31.66
C ASP A 204 -18.44 -6.75 30.23
N ALA A 205 -17.54 -5.78 30.02
CA ALA A 205 -16.95 -5.53 28.71
C ALA A 205 -16.10 -6.71 28.23
N ARG A 206 -15.26 -7.30 29.10
CA ARG A 206 -14.46 -8.49 28.75
C ARG A 206 -15.34 -9.70 28.46
N ASP A 207 -16.37 -9.91 29.27
CA ASP A 207 -17.34 -11.01 29.08
C ASP A 207 -18.10 -10.83 27.75
N PHE A 208 -18.50 -9.61 27.40
CA PHE A 208 -19.11 -9.30 26.11
C PHE A 208 -18.16 -9.58 24.94
N LEU A 209 -16.92 -9.12 24.99
CA LEU A 209 -15.92 -9.36 23.94
C LEU A 209 -15.60 -10.86 23.77
N GLY A 210 -15.60 -11.63 24.85
CA GLY A 210 -15.35 -13.08 24.84
C GLY A 210 -16.54 -13.93 24.40
N SER A 211 -17.76 -13.39 24.37
CA SER A 211 -19.00 -14.15 24.14
C SER A 211 -19.48 -14.17 22.68
N TRP A 212 -18.63 -13.81 21.72
CA TRP A 212 -18.97 -13.79 20.28
C TRP A 212 -19.70 -15.06 19.79
N THR A 213 -19.22 -16.24 20.19
CA THR A 213 -19.80 -17.53 19.77
C THR A 213 -21.25 -17.70 20.22
N TRP A 214 -21.57 -17.29 21.46
CA TRP A 214 -22.92 -17.38 22.02
C TRP A 214 -23.92 -16.52 21.24
N TYR A 215 -23.51 -15.31 20.80
CA TYR A 215 -24.33 -14.41 19.99
C TYR A 215 -24.52 -14.94 18.57
N ALA A 216 -23.45 -15.45 17.95
CA ALA A 216 -23.46 -16.01 16.61
C ALA A 216 -24.39 -17.23 16.50
N GLU A 217 -24.32 -18.16 17.46
CA GLU A 217 -25.17 -19.35 17.52
C GLU A 217 -26.66 -19.02 17.65
N ARG A 218 -26.99 -17.90 18.31
CA ARG A 218 -28.38 -17.49 18.58
C ARG A 218 -28.93 -16.53 17.53
N GLY A 219 -28.12 -16.11 16.55
CA GLY A 219 -28.50 -15.12 15.55
C GLY A 219 -28.79 -13.73 16.14
N ILE A 220 -28.29 -13.44 17.35
CA ILE A 220 -28.50 -12.13 18.01
C ILE A 220 -27.42 -11.17 17.52
N PRO A 221 -27.78 -9.95 17.07
CA PRO A 221 -26.80 -8.95 16.69
C PRO A 221 -25.78 -8.68 17.81
N PHE A 222 -24.49 -8.80 17.50
CA PHE A 222 -23.40 -8.57 18.45
C PHE A 222 -23.19 -7.08 18.71
N ARG A 223 -24.00 -6.50 19.61
CA ARG A 223 -23.96 -5.08 20.00
C ARG A 223 -24.25 -4.93 21.49
N ARG A 224 -23.53 -4.04 22.17
CA ARG A 224 -23.71 -3.70 23.58
C ARG A 224 -23.65 -2.19 23.75
N GLY A 225 -24.65 -1.60 24.41
CA GLY A 225 -24.69 -0.18 24.73
C GLY A 225 -24.54 0.04 26.23
N TYR A 226 -23.77 1.06 26.61
CA TYR A 226 -23.58 1.47 27.99
C TYR A 226 -24.09 2.89 28.18
N LEU A 227 -24.87 3.13 29.24
CA LEU A 227 -25.35 4.46 29.61
C LEU A 227 -24.69 4.90 30.93
N LEU A 228 -23.72 5.81 30.82
CA LEU A 228 -23.09 6.42 31.99
C LEU A 228 -23.77 7.76 32.28
N TYR A 229 -24.42 7.88 33.44
CA TYR A 229 -25.13 9.09 33.86
C TYR A 229 -24.59 9.63 35.20
N GLY A 230 -24.85 10.90 35.50
CA GLY A 230 -24.41 11.58 36.72
C GLY A 230 -24.06 13.05 36.49
N ALA A 231 -23.62 13.77 37.53
CA ALA A 231 -23.25 15.18 37.46
C ALA A 231 -22.15 15.48 36.40
N PRO A 232 -22.13 16.66 35.77
CA PRO A 232 -21.03 17.06 34.89
C PRO A 232 -19.70 17.04 35.66
N GLY A 233 -18.63 16.57 35.03
CA GLY A 233 -17.32 16.43 35.69
C GLY A 233 -17.11 15.14 36.51
N SER A 234 -18.09 14.24 36.60
CA SER A 234 -17.98 12.97 37.34
C SER A 234 -17.07 11.90 36.69
N GLY A 235 -16.17 12.27 35.77
CA GLY A 235 -15.21 11.32 35.17
C GLY A 235 -15.74 10.37 34.07
N LYS A 236 -17.00 10.48 33.64
CA LYS A 236 -17.61 9.61 32.61
C LYS A 236 -16.79 9.50 31.32
N THR A 237 -16.43 10.64 30.73
CA THR A 237 -15.63 10.67 29.49
C THR A 237 -14.23 10.11 29.70
N SER A 238 -13.62 10.37 30.85
CA SER A 238 -12.31 9.81 31.20
C SER A 238 -12.36 8.28 31.35
N MET A 239 -13.46 7.75 31.91
CA MET A 239 -13.67 6.31 32.04
C MET A 239 -13.73 5.64 30.66
N ILE A 240 -14.54 6.19 29.75
CA ILE A 240 -14.64 5.70 28.37
C ILE A 240 -13.27 5.71 27.68
N GLN A 241 -12.50 6.79 27.80
CA GLN A 241 -11.16 6.89 27.22
C GLN A 241 -10.19 5.85 27.76
N SER A 242 -10.28 5.52 29.06
CA SER A 242 -9.39 4.56 29.68
C SER A 242 -9.75 3.12 29.32
N ILE A 243 -11.05 2.80 29.25
CA ILE A 243 -11.54 1.49 28.77
C ILE A 243 -11.16 1.27 27.30
N ALA A 244 -11.29 2.31 26.46
CA ALA A 244 -10.87 2.24 25.06
C ALA A 244 -9.36 1.96 24.90
N GLY A 245 -8.55 2.33 25.89
CA GLY A 245 -7.11 2.06 25.90
C GLY A 245 -6.70 0.72 26.50
N GLU A 246 -7.59 0.01 27.19
CA GLU A 246 -7.26 -1.22 27.92
C GLU A 246 -7.09 -2.45 27.00
N GLY A 247 -7.63 -2.38 25.78
CA GLY A 247 -7.57 -3.42 24.75
C GLY A 247 -6.22 -3.56 24.03
#